data_AF-A0A4Z1H396-F1
#
_entry.id   AF-A0A4Z1H396-F1
#
_cell.length_a   1.000
_cell.length_b   1.000
_cell.length_c   1.000
_cell.angle_alpha   90.00
_cell.angle_beta   90.00
_cell.angle_gamma   90.00
#
_symmetry.space_group_name_H-M   'P 1'
#
loop_
_entity.id
_entity.type
_entity.pdbx_description
1 polymer ?
#
loop_
_entity_poly.entity_id
_entity_poly.type
_entity_poly.pdbx_seq_one_letter_code
_entity_poly.pdbx_strand_id
1 'polypeptide(L)'
;MSAQSLLSTDAAFVEASRPDEQDTQSSNNTGSAPLSTTTNQSMEPSSHHIPYYPCEIIGPVIHTHFTRPTTTYWQDIIPTSSIASLPYSTAPPYQYSFAASLTPDTSLLLPIRPLGNTTNGIAVCSLALPHASMTVVKELARIVASKIRKFNPEVVMGLPTGGLVLAPFVAEELGFDRHIPWGYSKKPWYGDQLTTKISCLFDKSGQGPPVYLDPNLLSLVKGKRIALIDDVISSGTTMSAMLKFLTDKDVVDEEAPSGVANDETRKEVADTKTREGGMGLNVVCVGVGMLQGDVYKKELSADVVRMIVGAVESPLLKAVEGGWIQR
;
A
#
# COMPACT_ATOMS: atom_id res chain seq x y z
N MET A 1 9.98 -39.27 -30.90
CA MET A 1 11.39 -38.84 -30.83
C MET A 1 11.67 -38.49 -29.37
N SER A 2 12.58 -39.24 -28.75
CA SER A 2 12.93 -39.17 -27.33
C SER A 2 14.24 -38.42 -27.19
N ALA A 3 14.33 -37.48 -26.25
CA ALA A 3 15.55 -36.72 -25.95
C ALA A 3 16.04 -37.05 -24.55
N GLN A 4 17.36 -37.23 -24.47
CA GLN A 4 18.12 -37.89 -23.42
C GLN A 4 18.36 -37.03 -22.17
N SER A 5 18.47 -37.78 -21.07
CA SER A 5 19.19 -37.56 -19.82
C SER A 5 20.53 -36.82 -19.92
N LEU A 6 20.89 -35.99 -18.92
CA LEU A 6 21.85 -36.37 -17.85
C LEU A 6 22.11 -35.22 -16.85
N LEU A 7 21.94 -35.54 -15.57
CA LEU A 7 22.52 -34.86 -14.39
C LEU A 7 24.02 -35.18 -14.28
N SER A 8 24.84 -34.26 -13.73
CA SER A 8 25.75 -34.57 -12.59
C SER A 8 26.49 -33.32 -12.07
N THR A 9 26.70 -33.34 -10.75
CA THR A 9 27.43 -32.49 -9.79
C THR A 9 28.94 -32.35 -10.03
N ASP A 10 29.58 -31.26 -9.59
CA ASP A 10 30.35 -31.20 -8.33
C ASP A 10 31.03 -29.84 -8.04
N ALA A 11 31.32 -29.64 -6.75
CA ALA A 11 31.90 -28.46 -6.11
C ALA A 11 33.43 -28.33 -6.26
N ALA A 12 33.96 -27.10 -6.19
CA ALA A 12 35.29 -26.82 -5.61
C ALA A 12 35.50 -25.32 -5.31
N PHE A 13 35.92 -25.06 -4.07
CA PHE A 13 36.56 -23.84 -3.55
C PHE A 13 37.86 -23.52 -4.32
N VAL A 14 38.13 -22.26 -4.66
CA VAL A 14 39.49 -21.76 -4.89
C VAL A 14 39.65 -20.32 -4.37
N GLU A 15 40.82 -20.15 -3.78
CA GLU A 15 41.37 -19.15 -2.88
C GLU A 15 41.82 -17.83 -3.54
N ALA A 16 42.01 -16.81 -2.70
CA ALA A 16 42.40 -15.45 -3.08
C ALA A 16 43.91 -15.34 -3.39
N SER A 17 44.24 -14.48 -4.37
CA SER A 17 45.63 -14.13 -4.71
C SER A 17 45.88 -12.63 -4.49
N ARG A 18 46.84 -12.30 -3.62
CA ARG A 18 47.66 -11.07 -3.67
C ARG A 18 48.92 -11.33 -4.49
N PRO A 19 49.51 -10.29 -5.07
CA PRO A 19 50.92 -9.92 -4.77
C PRO A 19 51.10 -8.37 -4.79
N ASP A 20 52.18 -7.71 -4.41
CA ASP A 20 53.40 -7.94 -3.61
C ASP A 20 53.99 -6.54 -3.33
N GLU A 21 54.87 -6.45 -2.33
CA GLU A 21 55.59 -5.27 -1.83
C GLU A 21 56.77 -4.80 -2.71
N GLN A 22 57.15 -3.52 -2.57
CA GLN A 22 58.52 -2.95 -2.47
C GLN A 22 58.41 -1.40 -2.45
N ASP A 23 59.17 -0.58 -1.72
CA ASP A 23 60.15 -0.76 -0.66
C ASP A 23 60.43 0.61 0.01
N THR A 24 60.72 0.59 1.32
CA THR A 24 61.54 1.52 2.15
C THR A 24 61.59 3.04 1.92
N GLN A 25 61.31 3.82 2.99
CA GLN A 25 62.38 4.37 3.85
C GLN A 25 61.89 4.94 5.20
N SER A 26 62.76 4.71 6.18
CA SER A 26 62.66 4.83 7.64
C SER A 26 62.68 6.27 8.17
N SER A 27 62.08 6.50 9.35
CA SER A 27 62.71 7.22 10.49
C SER A 27 61.80 7.21 11.72
N ASN A 28 62.26 6.53 12.76
CA ASN A 28 61.68 6.41 14.10
C ASN A 28 61.59 7.74 14.86
N ASN A 29 60.57 7.91 15.70
CA ASN A 29 60.84 8.32 17.08
C ASN A 29 59.75 7.88 18.07
N THR A 30 60.22 7.32 19.18
CA THR A 30 59.52 6.69 20.30
C THR A 30 59.00 7.74 21.31
N GLY A 31 57.87 7.47 21.96
CA GLY A 31 57.37 8.24 23.10
C GLY A 31 56.16 7.59 23.78
N SER A 32 56.34 7.17 25.02
CA SER A 32 55.50 6.38 25.92
C SER A 32 54.24 7.08 26.50
N ALA A 33 53.13 6.33 26.61
CA ALA A 33 52.02 6.23 27.62
C ALA A 33 51.56 7.48 28.46
N PRO A 34 50.32 7.55 29.02
CA PRO A 34 49.37 6.45 29.29
C PRO A 34 47.87 6.70 28.98
N LEU A 35 47.13 5.60 29.14
CA LEU A 35 45.68 5.44 29.21
C LEU A 35 45.00 6.51 30.09
N SER A 36 44.02 7.23 29.55
CA SER A 36 43.12 8.10 30.31
C SER A 36 41.67 7.74 29.99
N THR A 37 40.98 7.20 30.99
CA THR A 37 39.54 6.99 31.05
C THR A 37 38.79 8.32 30.95
N THR A 38 37.96 8.48 29.91
CA THR A 38 36.98 9.56 29.85
C THR A 38 35.60 8.99 29.54
N THR A 39 34.82 8.89 30.62
CA THR A 39 33.37 9.10 30.75
C THR A 39 32.54 9.11 29.46
N ASN A 40 31.67 8.11 29.31
CA ASN A 40 30.52 8.12 28.40
C ASN A 40 29.64 9.35 28.67
N GLN A 41 29.74 10.37 27.81
CA GLN A 41 28.66 11.33 27.62
C GLN A 41 27.78 10.80 26.48
N SER A 42 26.53 10.50 26.82
CA SER A 42 25.44 10.25 25.90
C SER A 42 25.28 11.44 24.94
N MET A 43 25.78 11.30 23.72
CA MET A 43 25.43 12.19 22.61
C MET A 43 23.99 11.88 22.19
N GLU A 44 23.06 12.72 22.62
CA GLU A 44 21.78 12.94 21.94
C GLU A 44 22.06 13.27 20.45
N PRO A 45 21.40 12.60 19.49
CA PRO A 45 21.60 12.95 18.08
C PRO A 45 20.85 14.24 17.76
N SER A 46 21.51 15.38 17.95
CA SER A 46 21.06 16.67 17.43
C SER A 46 21.37 16.75 15.94
N SER A 47 20.53 16.14 15.10
CA SER A 47 20.43 16.53 13.70
C SER A 47 18.97 16.87 13.38
N HIS A 48 18.56 18.08 13.74
CA HIS A 48 17.37 18.69 13.15
C HIS A 48 17.69 18.96 11.69
N HIS A 49 17.40 17.98 10.83
CA HIS A 49 17.53 18.14 9.40
C HIS A 49 16.43 19.13 8.98
N ILE A 50 16.81 20.38 8.72
CA ILE A 50 15.89 21.37 8.15
C ILE A 50 15.55 20.85 6.75
N PRO A 51 14.28 20.50 6.46
CA PRO A 51 13.95 19.90 5.18
C PRO A 51 14.17 20.92 4.07
N TYR A 52 14.97 20.54 3.09
CA TYR A 52 15.23 21.34 1.89
C TYR A 52 14.05 21.23 0.91
N TYR A 53 13.45 22.35 0.53
CA TYR A 53 12.27 22.42 -0.36
C TYR A 53 12.58 23.20 -1.66
N PRO A 54 13.17 22.58 -2.69
CA PRO A 54 13.42 23.26 -3.96
C PRO A 54 12.12 23.39 -4.78
N CYS A 55 11.84 24.59 -5.29
CA CYS A 55 10.55 24.95 -5.88
C CYS A 55 10.37 24.67 -7.38
N GLU A 56 11.37 24.32 -8.19
CA GLU A 56 11.27 24.77 -9.59
C GLU A 56 11.05 23.73 -10.70
N ILE A 57 11.13 22.41 -10.51
CA ILE A 57 10.88 21.47 -11.63
C ILE A 57 10.24 20.16 -11.18
N ILE A 58 9.05 19.83 -11.70
CA ILE A 58 8.29 18.59 -11.41
C ILE A 58 8.20 17.73 -12.69
N GLY A 59 9.15 16.82 -12.93
CA GLY A 59 9.08 15.92 -14.10
C GLY A 59 8.97 16.67 -15.46
N PRO A 60 8.40 16.07 -16.52
CA PRO A 60 8.29 16.69 -17.84
C PRO A 60 7.19 17.78 -17.94
N VAL A 61 6.47 18.09 -16.85
CA VAL A 61 5.33 19.01 -16.84
C VAL A 61 5.53 20.07 -15.75
N ILE A 62 5.53 21.34 -16.13
CA ILE A 62 5.61 22.44 -15.14
C ILE A 62 4.28 22.50 -14.39
N HIS A 63 4.25 22.07 -13.13
CA HIS A 63 3.08 22.26 -12.27
C HIS A 63 3.23 23.57 -11.49
N THR A 64 2.29 24.50 -11.66
CA THR A 64 2.42 25.89 -11.18
C THR A 64 1.46 26.26 -10.04
N HIS A 65 0.41 25.47 -9.76
CA HIS A 65 -0.63 25.85 -8.78
C HIS A 65 -0.45 25.20 -7.41
N PHE A 66 0.47 25.73 -6.60
CA PHE A 66 0.69 25.33 -5.20
C PHE A 66 0.88 23.81 -5.00
N THR A 67 1.73 23.22 -5.84
CA THR A 67 2.16 21.81 -5.77
C THR A 67 3.69 21.77 -5.80
N ARG A 68 4.32 20.68 -5.33
CA ARG A 68 5.79 20.59 -5.23
C ARG A 68 6.33 19.24 -5.71
N PRO A 69 7.59 19.18 -6.18
CA PRO A 69 8.26 17.91 -6.47
C PRO A 69 8.40 17.06 -5.20
N THR A 70 8.42 15.75 -5.38
CA THR A 70 8.57 14.77 -4.28
C THR A 70 9.92 14.05 -4.37
N THR A 71 11.00 14.82 -4.47
CA THR A 71 12.35 14.32 -4.78
C THR A 71 13.11 13.82 -3.56
N THR A 72 12.80 14.32 -2.35
CA THR A 72 13.61 14.07 -1.15
C THR A 72 13.00 13.10 -0.14
N TYR A 73 11.87 12.43 -0.48
CA TYR A 73 11.11 11.41 0.28
C TYR A 73 9.61 11.82 0.47
N TRP A 74 8.65 10.88 0.27
CA TRP A 74 7.20 11.17 0.28
C TRP A 74 6.59 11.08 1.68
N GLN A 75 5.85 12.12 2.06
CA GLN A 75 5.15 12.29 3.35
C GLN A 75 6.07 12.23 4.57
N ASP A 76 5.82 13.16 5.48
CA ASP A 76 6.58 13.27 6.71
C ASP A 76 5.63 13.35 7.90
N ILE A 77 6.05 12.75 9.01
CA ILE A 77 5.33 12.84 10.29
C ILE A 77 6.03 13.91 11.10
N ILE A 78 5.34 15.03 11.31
CA ILE A 78 5.85 16.15 12.09
C ILE A 78 5.06 16.30 13.39
N PRO A 79 5.65 16.90 14.44
CA PRO A 79 4.88 17.37 15.57
C PRO A 79 3.81 18.36 15.10
N THR A 80 2.59 18.25 15.61
CA THR A 80 1.47 19.15 15.28
C THR A 80 1.81 20.60 15.63
N SER A 81 2.59 20.82 16.70
CA SER A 81 3.10 22.14 17.08
C SER A 81 4.01 22.79 16.02
N SER A 82 4.67 21.99 15.18
CA SER A 82 5.57 22.48 14.13
C SER A 82 4.83 22.94 12.87
N ILE A 83 3.53 22.68 12.74
CA ILE A 83 2.74 23.09 11.57
C ILE A 83 2.81 24.60 11.33
N ALA A 84 2.73 25.41 12.39
CA ALA A 84 2.77 26.87 12.30
C ALA A 84 4.13 27.42 11.80
N SER A 85 5.17 26.60 11.81
CA SER A 85 6.51 26.97 11.33
C SER A 85 6.77 26.61 9.87
N LEU A 86 5.82 25.95 9.19
CA LEU A 86 5.96 25.64 7.76
C LEU A 86 5.98 26.93 6.92
N PRO A 87 6.80 27.01 5.86
CA PRO A 87 6.94 28.22 5.04
C PRO A 87 5.76 28.45 4.07
N TYR A 88 4.64 27.75 4.27
CA TYR A 88 3.45 27.79 3.43
C TYR A 88 2.21 27.41 4.24
N SER A 89 1.02 27.75 3.74
CA SER A 89 -0.22 27.48 4.46
C SER A 89 -0.65 26.01 4.37
N THR A 90 -0.84 25.36 5.52
CA THR A 90 -1.60 24.10 5.65
C THR A 90 -3.00 24.30 6.21
N ALA A 91 -3.48 25.54 6.26
CA ALA A 91 -4.88 25.90 6.45
C ALA A 91 -5.49 26.34 5.10
N PRO A 92 -6.82 26.26 4.90
CA PRO A 92 -7.46 26.76 3.69
C PRO A 92 -7.17 28.26 3.43
N PRO A 93 -6.79 28.67 2.21
CA PRO A 93 -6.46 27.82 1.07
C PRO A 93 -5.11 27.11 1.27
N TYR A 94 -5.14 25.78 1.21
CA TYR A 94 -3.97 24.93 1.41
C TYR A 94 -2.96 25.14 0.29
N GLN A 95 -1.68 25.08 0.63
CA GLN A 95 -0.56 25.21 -0.30
C GLN A 95 0.38 24.03 -0.14
N TYR A 96 0.71 23.35 -1.24
CA TYR A 96 1.68 22.24 -1.35
C TYR A 96 1.37 20.95 -0.58
N SER A 97 0.84 21.02 0.64
CA SER A 97 0.47 19.86 1.43
C SER A 97 -0.73 20.12 2.35
N PHE A 98 -1.44 19.06 2.68
CA PHE A 98 -2.44 19.01 3.74
C PHE A 98 -1.83 18.32 4.97
N ALA A 99 -1.97 18.93 6.15
CA ALA A 99 -1.51 18.34 7.41
C ALA A 99 -2.63 17.49 8.02
N ALA A 100 -2.62 16.18 7.76
CA ALA A 100 -3.61 15.27 8.32
C ALA A 100 -3.27 14.94 9.78
N SER A 101 -4.26 15.06 10.68
CA SER A 101 -4.10 14.62 12.06
C SER A 101 -3.84 13.10 12.10
N LEU A 102 -2.72 12.71 12.72
CA LEU A 102 -2.28 11.31 12.82
C LEU A 102 -2.46 10.81 14.25
N THR A 103 -1.99 11.59 15.21
CA THR A 103 -2.24 11.43 16.65
C THR A 103 -2.60 12.81 17.23
N PRO A 104 -2.92 12.92 18.54
CA PRO A 104 -3.10 14.23 19.17
C PRO A 104 -1.90 15.18 19.01
N ASP A 105 -0.68 14.62 18.92
CA ASP A 105 0.56 15.40 18.93
C ASP A 105 1.32 15.39 17.60
N THR A 106 0.89 14.57 16.63
CA THR A 106 1.58 14.41 15.35
C THR A 106 0.64 14.53 14.16
N SER A 107 1.20 14.99 13.04
CA SER A 107 0.48 15.15 11.78
C SER A 107 1.28 14.60 10.61
N LEU A 108 0.57 13.95 9.69
CA LEU A 108 1.12 13.45 8.44
C LEU A 108 0.97 14.52 7.35
N LEU A 109 2.08 15.00 6.81
CA LEU A 109 2.08 15.92 5.68
C LEU A 109 1.81 15.17 4.37
N LEU A 110 0.60 15.34 3.83
CA LEU A 110 0.17 14.76 2.55
C LEU A 110 0.40 15.77 1.42
N PRO A 111 1.27 15.50 0.44
CA PRO A 111 1.44 16.36 -0.74
C PRO A 111 0.14 16.53 -1.52
N ILE A 112 -0.15 17.75 -1.97
CA ILE A 112 -1.30 18.03 -2.84
C ILE A 112 -0.93 17.69 -4.29
N ARG A 113 -1.76 16.89 -4.97
CA ARG A 113 -1.57 16.49 -6.36
C ARG A 113 -2.81 16.81 -7.19
N PRO A 114 -2.70 17.64 -8.25
CA PRO A 114 -3.81 17.88 -9.17
C PRO A 114 -4.20 16.58 -9.89
N LEU A 115 -5.49 16.43 -10.15
CA LEU A 115 -6.04 15.36 -10.97
C LEU A 115 -6.33 15.86 -12.39
N GLY A 116 -6.06 15.02 -13.38
CA GLY A 116 -6.40 15.26 -14.78
C GLY A 116 -5.31 15.94 -15.61
N ASN A 117 -5.55 16.03 -16.92
CA ASN A 117 -4.62 16.61 -17.89
C ASN A 117 -4.54 18.14 -17.80
N THR A 118 -5.58 18.76 -17.26
CA THR A 118 -5.63 20.18 -16.96
C THR A 118 -5.50 20.32 -15.45
N THR A 119 -4.30 20.63 -14.98
CA THR A 119 -3.90 20.70 -13.56
C THR A 119 -4.66 21.71 -12.67
N ASN A 120 -5.82 22.21 -13.10
CA ASN A 120 -6.39 23.49 -12.65
C ASN A 120 -7.77 23.39 -11.98
N GLY A 121 -8.31 22.18 -11.74
CA GLY A 121 -9.67 22.03 -11.22
C GLY A 121 -9.77 21.33 -9.87
N ILE A 122 -9.18 20.13 -9.77
CA ILE A 122 -9.35 19.22 -8.63
C ILE A 122 -7.97 18.69 -8.23
N ALA A 123 -7.75 18.47 -6.94
CA ALA A 123 -6.57 17.80 -6.42
C ALA A 123 -6.92 16.80 -5.31
N VAL A 124 -5.96 15.92 -5.02
CA VAL A 124 -5.99 14.97 -3.91
C VAL A 124 -4.87 15.27 -2.93
N CYS A 125 -5.11 14.98 -1.66
CA CYS A 125 -4.04 14.81 -0.68
C CYS A 125 -3.44 13.42 -0.91
N SER A 126 -2.17 13.33 -1.30
CA SER A 126 -1.62 12.09 -1.87
C SER A 126 -0.93 11.23 -0.82
N LEU A 127 -1.54 10.08 -0.51
CA LEU A 127 -0.89 8.97 0.18
C LEU A 127 -0.45 7.92 -0.86
N ALA A 128 0.84 7.84 -1.17
CA ALA A 128 1.44 6.74 -1.93
C ALA A 128 2.41 5.95 -1.06
N LEU A 129 1.92 4.85 -0.48
CA LEU A 129 2.72 4.00 0.41
C LEU A 129 3.98 3.39 -0.23
N PRO A 130 4.01 3.02 -1.53
CA PRO A 130 5.24 2.54 -2.17
C PRO A 130 6.40 3.55 -2.19
N HIS A 131 6.12 4.85 -1.98
CA HIS A 131 7.15 5.88 -1.88
C HIS A 131 7.36 6.39 -0.44
N ALA A 132 6.53 5.93 0.49
CA ALA A 132 6.63 6.27 1.90
C ALA A 132 7.75 5.46 2.58
N SER A 133 8.20 5.95 3.72
CA SER A 133 9.31 5.45 4.50
C SER A 133 8.72 4.42 5.40
N MET A 134 9.59 3.55 5.84
CA MET A 134 9.24 2.58 6.85
C MET A 134 8.68 3.27 8.12
N THR A 135 9.14 4.47 8.50
CA THR A 135 8.59 5.21 9.64
C THR A 135 7.12 5.56 9.44
N VAL A 136 6.76 6.14 8.28
CA VAL A 136 5.37 6.47 7.95
C VAL A 136 4.51 5.21 7.87
N VAL A 137 4.98 4.19 7.15
CA VAL A 137 4.23 2.94 6.96
C VAL A 137 3.99 2.23 8.29
N LYS A 138 5.00 2.13 9.16
CA LYS A 138 4.89 1.50 10.48
C LYS A 138 3.90 2.24 11.38
N GLU A 139 3.94 3.57 11.40
CA GLU A 139 3.03 4.34 12.26
C GLU A 139 1.57 4.24 11.78
N LEU A 140 1.35 4.28 10.45
CA LEU A 140 0.02 4.01 9.88
C LEU A 140 -0.45 2.60 10.22
N ALA A 141 0.43 1.59 10.08
CA ALA A 141 0.11 0.20 10.38
C ALA A 141 -0.27 0.01 11.86
N ARG A 142 0.50 0.58 12.79
CA ARG A 142 0.24 0.55 14.24
C ARG A 142 -1.15 1.12 14.56
N ILE A 143 -1.50 2.27 13.98
CA ILE A 143 -2.81 2.91 14.17
C ILE A 143 -3.94 2.05 13.58
N VAL A 144 -3.78 1.56 12.35
CA VAL A 144 -4.78 0.67 11.71
C VAL A 144 -4.97 -0.58 12.55
N ALA A 145 -3.89 -1.29 12.90
CA ALA A 145 -3.91 -2.49 13.72
C ALA A 145 -4.64 -2.26 15.05
N SER A 146 -4.29 -1.19 15.77
CA SER A 146 -4.97 -0.81 17.01
C SER A 146 -6.48 -0.63 16.82
N LYS A 147 -6.91 0.01 15.73
CA LYS A 147 -8.34 0.25 15.45
C LYS A 147 -9.08 -1.04 15.04
N ILE A 148 -8.42 -1.96 14.34
CA ILE A 148 -9.05 -3.20 13.86
C ILE A 148 -9.03 -4.36 14.86
N ARG A 149 -8.20 -4.34 15.91
CA ARG A 149 -8.16 -5.39 16.95
C ARG A 149 -9.54 -5.76 17.50
N LYS A 150 -10.44 -4.78 17.64
CA LYS A 150 -11.83 -4.99 18.11
C LYS A 150 -12.66 -5.94 17.24
N PHE A 151 -12.31 -6.11 15.96
CA PHE A 151 -12.98 -7.05 15.05
C PHE A 151 -12.40 -8.47 15.14
N ASN A 152 -11.38 -8.68 15.98
CA ASN A 152 -10.75 -9.97 16.24
C ASN A 152 -10.30 -10.70 14.95
N PRO A 153 -9.58 -10.05 14.02
CA PRO A 153 -9.13 -10.71 12.79
C PRO A 153 -8.22 -11.91 13.11
N GLU A 154 -8.16 -12.88 12.20
CA GLU A 154 -7.31 -14.07 12.26
C GLU A 154 -6.30 -14.12 11.12
N VAL A 155 -6.52 -13.31 10.08
CA VAL A 155 -5.65 -13.18 8.92
C VAL A 155 -5.78 -11.79 8.33
N VAL A 156 -4.67 -11.27 7.81
CA VAL A 156 -4.61 -9.99 7.09
C VAL A 156 -4.45 -10.28 5.60
N MET A 157 -5.25 -9.60 4.78
CA MET A 157 -5.23 -9.68 3.33
C MET A 157 -4.92 -8.30 2.76
N GLY A 158 -3.87 -8.18 1.94
CA GLY A 158 -3.42 -6.91 1.36
C GLY A 158 -3.79 -6.76 -0.10
N LEU A 159 -4.39 -5.63 -0.48
CA LEU A 159 -4.72 -5.29 -1.87
C LEU A 159 -3.54 -4.62 -2.59
N PRO A 160 -3.36 -4.84 -3.91
CA PRO A 160 -2.34 -4.16 -4.66
C PRO A 160 -2.77 -2.71 -5.00
N THR A 161 -1.85 -1.75 -5.09
CA THR A 161 -0.41 -1.88 -4.76
C THR A 161 -0.10 -1.41 -3.35
N GLY A 162 -0.70 -0.30 -2.90
CA GLY A 162 -0.37 0.31 -1.62
C GLY A 162 -0.76 -0.55 -0.41
N GLY A 163 -1.88 -1.28 -0.48
CA GLY A 163 -2.25 -2.25 0.56
C GLY A 163 -1.20 -3.34 0.80
N LEU A 164 -0.46 -3.77 -0.23
CA LEU A 164 0.66 -4.72 -0.09
C LEU A 164 1.84 -4.16 0.69
N VAL A 165 2.00 -2.83 0.73
CA VAL A 165 3.03 -2.17 1.54
C VAL A 165 2.60 -2.10 3.00
N LEU A 166 1.31 -1.84 3.27
CA LEU A 166 0.77 -1.68 4.62
C LEU A 166 0.48 -3.00 5.35
N ALA A 167 -0.11 -3.96 4.63
CA ALA A 167 -0.59 -5.24 5.15
C ALA A 167 0.46 -6.05 5.95
N PRO A 168 1.73 -6.21 5.53
CA PRO A 168 2.71 -6.95 6.31
C PRO A 168 2.96 -6.34 7.69
N PHE A 169 3.04 -5.01 7.79
CA PHE A 169 3.23 -4.32 9.08
C PHE A 169 1.97 -4.38 9.94
N VAL A 170 0.77 -4.34 9.34
CA VAL A 170 -0.48 -4.56 10.09
C VAL A 170 -0.56 -5.99 10.63
N ALA A 171 -0.13 -6.98 9.84
CA ALA A 171 -0.07 -8.38 10.27
C ALA A 171 0.91 -8.57 11.44
N GLU A 172 2.11 -7.97 11.34
CA GLU A 172 3.12 -7.96 12.41
C GLU A 172 2.56 -7.37 13.70
N GLU A 173 1.93 -6.19 13.64
CA GLU A 173 1.29 -5.54 14.78
C GLU A 173 0.20 -6.40 15.43
N LEU A 174 -0.55 -7.16 14.64
CA LEU A 174 -1.57 -8.10 15.12
C LEU A 174 -0.99 -9.43 15.65
N GLY A 175 0.32 -9.65 15.52
CA GLY A 175 1.01 -10.86 15.96
C GLY A 175 0.93 -12.01 14.96
N PHE A 176 0.66 -11.73 13.68
CA PHE A 176 0.65 -12.74 12.62
C PHE A 176 2.00 -12.81 11.92
N ASP A 177 2.45 -14.03 11.64
CA ASP A 177 3.70 -14.33 10.92
C ASP A 177 3.65 -13.92 9.43
N ARG A 178 2.44 -13.73 8.87
CA ARG A 178 2.25 -13.45 7.45
C ARG A 178 0.97 -12.68 7.15
N HIS A 179 0.94 -12.09 5.96
CA HIS A 179 -0.28 -11.60 5.32
C HIS A 179 -0.54 -12.37 4.01
N ILE A 180 -1.74 -12.22 3.46
CA ILE A 180 -2.18 -12.84 2.20
C ILE A 180 -2.20 -11.76 1.11
N PRO A 181 -1.26 -11.78 0.15
CA PRO A 181 -1.19 -10.77 -0.89
C PRO A 181 -2.13 -11.05 -2.07
N TRP A 182 -2.80 -10.01 -2.55
CA TRP A 182 -3.39 -9.96 -3.89
C TRP A 182 -2.43 -9.30 -4.87
N GLY A 183 -2.44 -9.72 -6.14
CA GLY A 183 -1.54 -9.14 -7.15
C GLY A 183 -2.23 -8.87 -8.49
N TYR A 184 -1.69 -7.94 -9.28
CA TYR A 184 -2.16 -7.67 -10.65
C TYR A 184 -1.68 -8.70 -11.68
N SER A 185 -0.69 -9.52 -11.35
CA SER A 185 -0.10 -10.48 -12.30
C SER A 185 -0.66 -11.88 -12.09
N LYS A 186 -1.32 -12.42 -13.13
CA LYS A 186 -1.67 -13.85 -13.20
C LYS A 186 -0.39 -14.68 -13.34
N LYS A 187 -0.22 -15.69 -12.48
CA LYS A 187 0.89 -16.65 -12.58
C LYS A 187 0.44 -17.91 -13.33
N PRO A 188 1.36 -18.71 -13.91
CA PRO A 188 1.00 -19.89 -14.70
C PRO A 188 0.14 -20.94 -13.95
N TRP A 189 0.27 -21.02 -12.62
CA TRP A 189 -0.51 -21.94 -11.78
C TRP A 189 -1.87 -21.38 -11.32
N TYR A 190 -2.24 -20.17 -11.74
CA TYR A 190 -3.52 -19.57 -11.38
C TYR A 190 -4.61 -20.04 -12.36
N GLY A 191 -5.70 -20.55 -11.81
CA GLY A 191 -6.95 -20.74 -12.57
C GLY A 191 -7.69 -19.42 -12.79
N ASP A 192 -8.86 -19.51 -13.42
CA ASP A 192 -9.72 -18.34 -13.73
C ASP A 192 -10.74 -18.01 -12.62
N GLN A 193 -10.72 -18.75 -11.51
CA GLN A 193 -11.74 -18.66 -10.46
C GLN A 193 -11.41 -17.66 -9.34
N LEU A 194 -10.14 -17.32 -9.12
CA LEU A 194 -9.69 -16.48 -8.00
C LEU A 194 -9.24 -15.11 -8.48
N THR A 195 -10.11 -14.44 -9.23
CA THR A 195 -9.84 -13.15 -9.84
C THR A 195 -11.09 -12.27 -9.88
N THR A 196 -10.90 -10.96 -9.70
CA THR A 196 -11.94 -9.95 -9.93
C THR A 196 -11.31 -8.68 -10.49
N LYS A 197 -12.11 -7.78 -11.05
CA LYS A 197 -11.64 -6.47 -11.51
C LYS A 197 -11.88 -5.43 -10.42
N ILE A 198 -10.89 -4.58 -10.19
CA ILE A 198 -11.01 -3.41 -9.32
C ILE A 198 -10.81 -2.14 -10.13
N SER A 199 -11.48 -1.06 -9.76
CA SER A 199 -11.32 0.27 -10.38
C SER A 199 -10.94 1.29 -9.31
N CYS A 200 -9.84 2.01 -9.54
CA CYS A 200 -9.40 3.12 -8.70
C CYS A 200 -9.93 4.47 -9.20
N LEU A 201 -9.58 5.56 -8.49
CA LEU A 201 -10.02 6.93 -8.82
C LEU A 201 -9.67 7.37 -10.26
N PHE A 202 -8.62 6.78 -10.82
CA PHE A 202 -8.12 7.10 -12.17
C PHE A 202 -8.80 6.26 -13.26
N ASP A 203 -9.54 5.22 -12.88
CA ASP A 203 -10.18 4.28 -13.82
C ASP A 203 -11.66 4.63 -14.06
N LYS A 204 -12.18 4.21 -15.22
CA LYS A 204 -13.63 4.09 -15.40
C LYS A 204 -14.15 2.89 -14.59
N SER A 205 -15.35 3.01 -14.02
CA SER A 205 -15.97 1.93 -13.23
C SER A 205 -16.06 0.63 -14.02
N GLY A 206 -15.60 -0.47 -13.43
CA GLY A 206 -15.57 -1.82 -14.05
C GLY A 206 -14.49 -2.04 -15.10
N GLN A 207 -13.67 -1.03 -15.42
CA GLN A 207 -12.62 -1.13 -16.44
C GLN A 207 -11.20 -1.21 -15.88
N GLY A 208 -11.03 -1.19 -14.56
CA GLY A 208 -9.70 -1.32 -13.98
C GLY A 208 -9.14 -2.76 -14.06
N PRO A 209 -7.86 -2.93 -13.71
CA PRO A 209 -7.14 -4.18 -13.92
C PRO A 209 -7.70 -5.33 -13.08
N PRO A 210 -7.58 -6.58 -13.56
CA PRO A 210 -7.87 -7.74 -12.74
C PRO A 210 -6.84 -7.89 -11.61
N VAL A 211 -7.30 -8.34 -10.45
CA VAL A 211 -6.48 -8.76 -9.32
C VAL A 211 -6.70 -10.24 -9.06
N TYR A 212 -5.64 -10.91 -8.62
CA TYR A 212 -5.57 -12.35 -8.49
C TYR A 212 -5.13 -12.75 -7.08
N LEU A 213 -5.74 -13.80 -6.55
CA LEU A 213 -5.29 -14.52 -5.36
C LEU A 213 -4.64 -15.85 -5.77
N ASP A 214 -3.50 -16.17 -5.15
CA ASP A 214 -2.87 -17.49 -5.35
C ASP A 214 -3.76 -18.61 -4.77
N PRO A 215 -4.15 -19.62 -5.58
CA PRO A 215 -4.94 -20.76 -5.10
C PRO A 215 -4.31 -21.49 -3.90
N ASN A 216 -2.98 -21.49 -3.77
CA ASN A 216 -2.28 -22.14 -2.66
C ASN A 216 -2.47 -21.43 -1.32
N LEU A 217 -2.96 -20.18 -1.32
CA LEU A 217 -3.26 -19.40 -0.12
C LEU A 217 -4.70 -19.57 0.35
N LEU A 218 -5.55 -20.26 -0.41
CA LEU A 218 -6.98 -20.35 -0.13
C LEU A 218 -7.29 -21.04 1.20
N SER A 219 -6.52 -22.07 1.58
CA SER A 219 -6.66 -22.76 2.87
C SER A 219 -6.34 -21.88 4.06
N LEU A 220 -5.58 -20.79 3.87
CA LEU A 220 -5.21 -19.85 4.93
C LEU A 220 -6.31 -18.84 5.24
N VAL A 221 -7.29 -18.68 4.34
CA VAL A 221 -8.36 -17.67 4.48
C VAL A 221 -9.75 -18.28 4.67
N LYS A 222 -9.98 -19.52 4.20
CA LYS A 222 -11.26 -20.20 4.36
C LYS A 222 -11.63 -20.36 5.83
N GLY A 223 -12.84 -19.91 6.18
CA GLY A 223 -13.37 -19.98 7.55
C GLY A 223 -12.69 -19.04 8.55
N LYS A 224 -11.78 -18.15 8.11
CA LYS A 224 -11.09 -17.19 8.97
C LYS A 224 -11.76 -15.83 8.95
N ARG A 225 -11.62 -15.07 10.04
CA ARG A 225 -12.01 -13.66 10.13
C ARG A 225 -10.93 -12.81 9.45
N ILE A 226 -11.25 -12.24 8.29
CA ILE A 226 -10.30 -11.53 7.43
C ILE A 226 -10.34 -10.02 7.71
N ALA A 227 -9.17 -9.43 7.95
CA ALA A 227 -8.96 -7.99 7.82
C ALA A 227 -8.43 -7.68 6.42
N LEU A 228 -9.18 -6.91 5.64
CA LEU A 228 -8.78 -6.46 4.31
C LEU A 228 -8.05 -5.11 4.42
N ILE A 229 -6.85 -5.01 3.85
CA ILE A 229 -5.98 -3.85 3.99
C ILE A 229 -5.68 -3.22 2.63
N ASP A 230 -5.84 -1.90 2.55
CA ASP A 230 -5.52 -1.09 1.37
C ASP A 230 -4.82 0.22 1.78
N ASP A 231 -4.36 1.03 0.83
CA ASP A 231 -3.77 2.34 1.13
C ASP A 231 -4.82 3.43 1.35
N VAL A 232 -5.75 3.62 0.41
CA VAL A 232 -6.69 4.74 0.38
C VAL A 232 -8.07 4.29 -0.08
N ILE A 233 -9.10 4.66 0.68
CA ILE A 233 -10.48 4.67 0.17
C ILE A 233 -10.88 6.11 -0.15
N SER A 234 -11.32 6.35 -1.39
CA SER A 234 -11.93 7.63 -1.79
C SER A 234 -13.38 7.46 -2.28
N SER A 235 -13.59 6.92 -3.49
CA SER A 235 -14.93 6.64 -4.03
C SER A 235 -15.56 5.40 -3.41
N GLY A 236 -14.75 4.44 -2.94
CA GLY A 236 -15.21 3.15 -2.44
C GLY A 236 -15.41 2.07 -3.51
N THR A 237 -15.23 2.37 -4.80
CA THR A 237 -15.49 1.44 -5.92
C THR A 237 -14.65 0.17 -5.86
N THR A 238 -13.34 0.29 -5.57
CA THR A 238 -12.46 -0.87 -5.35
C THR A 238 -12.96 -1.74 -4.20
N MET A 239 -13.35 -1.12 -3.09
CA MET A 239 -13.80 -1.83 -1.90
C MET A 239 -15.15 -2.52 -2.13
N SER A 240 -16.07 -1.88 -2.86
CA SER A 240 -17.34 -2.47 -3.28
C SER A 240 -17.12 -3.75 -4.11
N ALA A 241 -16.27 -3.67 -5.14
CA ALA A 241 -15.96 -4.81 -6.00
C ALA A 241 -15.26 -5.95 -5.25
N MET A 242 -14.27 -5.63 -4.40
CA MET A 242 -13.56 -6.63 -3.61
C MET A 242 -14.46 -7.29 -2.58
N LEU A 243 -15.23 -6.52 -1.81
CA LEU A 243 -16.11 -7.10 -0.80
C LEU A 243 -17.18 -7.97 -1.45
N LYS A 244 -17.84 -7.50 -2.52
CA LYS A 244 -18.79 -8.33 -3.28
C LYS A 244 -18.17 -9.66 -3.68
N PHE A 245 -17.00 -9.63 -4.32
CA PHE A 245 -16.32 -10.85 -4.76
C PHE A 245 -15.92 -11.78 -3.60
N LEU A 246 -15.43 -11.22 -2.49
CA LEU A 246 -14.96 -12.00 -1.35
C LEU A 246 -16.11 -12.60 -0.55
N THR A 247 -17.22 -11.88 -0.37
CA THR A 247 -18.29 -12.24 0.57
C THR A 247 -19.49 -12.91 -0.06
N ASP A 248 -19.79 -12.62 -1.34
CA ASP A 248 -20.87 -13.32 -2.04
C ASP A 248 -20.56 -14.82 -2.00
N LYS A 249 -21.59 -15.65 -1.82
CA LYS A 249 -21.40 -17.10 -1.83
C LYS A 249 -21.38 -17.59 -3.27
N ASP A 250 -20.58 -18.62 -3.54
CA ASP A 250 -20.74 -19.42 -4.74
C ASP A 250 -22.19 -19.92 -4.78
N VAL A 251 -22.93 -19.57 -5.83
CA VAL A 251 -24.18 -20.26 -6.14
C VAL A 251 -23.78 -21.63 -6.68
N VAL A 252 -23.76 -22.61 -5.79
CA VAL A 252 -23.74 -24.01 -6.21
C VAL A 252 -25.15 -24.28 -6.73
N ASP A 253 -25.33 -24.33 -8.04
CA ASP A 253 -26.55 -24.89 -8.62
C ASP A 253 -26.71 -26.30 -8.01
N GLU A 254 -27.73 -26.50 -7.18
CA GLU A 254 -28.10 -27.85 -6.78
C GLU A 254 -28.36 -28.64 -8.07
N GLU A 255 -27.60 -29.71 -8.28
CA GLU A 255 -27.77 -30.57 -9.46
C GLU A 255 -29.24 -30.97 -9.57
N ALA A 256 -29.91 -30.46 -10.62
CA ALA A 256 -31.24 -30.91 -10.96
C ALA A 256 -31.20 -32.45 -11.14
N PRO A 257 -32.18 -33.20 -10.61
CA PRO A 257 -32.18 -34.65 -10.72
C PRO A 257 -32.09 -35.04 -12.19
N SER A 258 -31.16 -35.95 -12.51
CA SER A 258 -30.86 -36.45 -13.84
C SER A 258 -32.13 -36.94 -14.56
N GLY A 259 -32.73 -36.06 -15.36
CA GLY A 259 -33.76 -36.37 -16.34
C GLY A 259 -33.11 -36.54 -17.71
N VAL A 260 -33.22 -37.75 -18.25
CA VAL A 260 -32.69 -38.19 -19.54
C VAL A 260 -33.02 -37.20 -20.67
N ALA A 261 -31.99 -36.70 -21.36
CA ALA A 261 -32.13 -36.01 -22.65
C ALA A 261 -30.91 -36.29 -23.54
N ASN A 262 -31.18 -36.38 -24.84
CA ASN A 262 -30.45 -37.15 -25.85
C ASN A 262 -29.15 -36.48 -26.36
N ASP A 263 -28.29 -37.30 -26.97
CA ASP A 263 -26.89 -37.05 -27.36
C ASP A 263 -26.66 -36.08 -28.56
N GLU A 264 -27.59 -35.17 -28.87
CA GLU A 264 -27.51 -34.33 -30.08
C GLU A 264 -27.51 -32.81 -29.84
N THR A 265 -27.20 -32.32 -28.64
CA THR A 265 -27.09 -30.87 -28.38
C THR A 265 -25.75 -30.46 -27.73
N ARG A 266 -24.65 -31.13 -28.12
CA ARG A 266 -23.30 -30.89 -27.56
C ARG A 266 -22.41 -29.93 -28.34
N LYS A 267 -22.90 -29.28 -29.39
CA LYS A 267 -22.11 -28.30 -30.16
C LYS A 267 -22.97 -27.09 -30.52
N GLU A 268 -23.11 -26.15 -29.57
CA GLU A 268 -23.35 -24.71 -29.80
C GLU A 268 -23.73 -24.01 -28.48
N VAL A 269 -22.96 -24.21 -27.41
CA VAL A 269 -22.96 -23.29 -26.25
C VAL A 269 -21.54 -23.23 -25.68
N ALA A 270 -20.60 -22.77 -26.50
CA ALA A 270 -19.29 -22.34 -26.05
C ALA A 270 -19.21 -20.83 -26.21
N ASP A 271 -20.15 -20.12 -25.57
CA ASP A 271 -20.04 -18.69 -25.33
C ASP A 271 -20.13 -18.45 -23.82
N THR A 272 -18.94 -18.17 -23.29
CA THR A 272 -18.50 -17.83 -21.94
C THR A 272 -19.59 -17.25 -21.01
N LYS A 273 -20.34 -18.12 -20.32
CA LYS A 273 -20.91 -17.77 -19.00
C LYS A 273 -19.78 -17.82 -17.98
N THR A 274 -19.11 -16.70 -17.76
CA THR A 274 -18.23 -16.51 -16.60
C THR A 274 -19.06 -16.84 -15.35
N ARG A 275 -18.65 -17.86 -14.61
CA ARG A 275 -19.29 -18.23 -13.34
C ARG A 275 -19.11 -17.05 -12.37
N GLU A 276 -20.15 -16.28 -12.13
CA GLU A 276 -20.17 -15.21 -11.12
C GLU A 276 -20.49 -15.83 -9.74
N GLY A 277 -19.55 -16.64 -9.24
CA GLY A 277 -19.58 -17.11 -7.85
C GLY A 277 -18.62 -16.27 -7.01
N GLY A 278 -19.08 -15.80 -5.84
CA GLY A 278 -18.21 -15.16 -4.87
C GLY A 278 -17.54 -16.19 -3.95
N MET A 279 -16.45 -15.80 -3.29
CA MET A 279 -15.63 -16.75 -2.52
C MET A 279 -16.23 -17.21 -1.18
N GLY A 280 -17.32 -16.60 -0.71
CA GLY A 280 -17.96 -16.92 0.57
C GLY A 280 -17.05 -16.73 1.80
N LEU A 281 -16.08 -15.81 1.72
CA LEU A 281 -15.14 -15.50 2.80
C LEU A 281 -15.73 -14.54 3.82
N ASN A 282 -15.19 -14.60 5.05
CA ASN A 282 -15.65 -13.79 6.17
C ASN A 282 -14.75 -12.56 6.38
N VAL A 283 -15.01 -11.49 5.63
CA VAL A 283 -14.35 -10.18 5.83
C VAL A 283 -15.03 -9.46 6.99
N VAL A 284 -14.28 -9.25 8.08
CA VAL A 284 -14.82 -8.65 9.33
C VAL A 284 -14.50 -7.17 9.47
N CYS A 285 -13.46 -6.69 8.78
CA CYS A 285 -13.09 -5.28 8.77
C CYS A 285 -12.23 -4.92 7.56
N VAL A 286 -12.21 -3.62 7.27
CA VAL A 286 -11.35 -3.00 6.27
C VAL A 286 -10.48 -1.95 6.97
N GLY A 287 -9.16 -2.05 6.83
CA GLY A 287 -8.21 -1.08 7.36
C GLY A 287 -7.47 -0.37 6.24
N VAL A 288 -7.44 0.97 6.27
CA VAL A 288 -6.70 1.75 5.27
C VAL A 288 -5.78 2.79 5.89
N GLY A 289 -4.71 3.14 5.18
CA GLY A 289 -3.84 4.25 5.56
C GLY A 289 -4.61 5.57 5.63
N MET A 290 -5.49 5.83 4.65
CA MET A 290 -6.24 7.09 4.59
C MET A 290 -7.67 6.92 4.04
N LEU A 291 -8.62 7.63 4.67
CA LEU A 291 -9.94 7.90 4.10
C LEU A 291 -9.91 9.27 3.43
N GLN A 292 -10.23 9.34 2.14
CA GLN A 292 -10.17 10.58 1.37
C GLN A 292 -11.55 11.05 0.89
N GLY A 293 -12.04 12.09 1.56
CA GLY A 293 -13.40 12.58 1.42
C GLY A 293 -14.45 11.57 1.90
N ASP A 294 -15.72 11.88 1.61
CA ASP A 294 -16.86 11.12 2.12
C ASP A 294 -17.66 10.39 1.03
N VAL A 295 -17.16 10.37 -0.22
CA VAL A 295 -17.88 9.79 -1.36
C VAL A 295 -18.16 8.31 -1.14
N TYR A 296 -17.20 7.56 -0.58
CA TYR A 296 -17.37 6.14 -0.25
C TYR A 296 -18.56 5.85 0.67
N LYS A 297 -18.98 6.80 1.51
CA LYS A 297 -20.13 6.63 2.42
C LYS A 297 -21.46 6.55 1.67
N LYS A 298 -21.51 7.02 0.42
CA LYS A 298 -22.68 6.93 -0.47
C LYS A 298 -22.62 5.71 -1.37
N GLU A 299 -21.42 5.28 -1.74
CA GLU A 299 -21.19 4.11 -2.59
C GLU A 299 -21.36 2.78 -1.82
N LEU A 300 -20.92 2.76 -0.56
CA LEU A 300 -20.93 1.56 0.28
C LEU A 300 -22.14 1.54 1.20
N SER A 301 -22.63 0.33 1.52
CA SER A 301 -23.71 0.18 2.50
C SER A 301 -23.28 0.67 3.88
N ALA A 302 -24.24 1.08 4.71
CA ALA A 302 -23.95 1.53 6.07
C ALA A 302 -23.23 0.46 6.91
N ASP A 303 -23.49 -0.81 6.65
CA ASP A 303 -22.87 -1.94 7.34
C ASP A 303 -21.39 -2.07 6.96
N VAL A 304 -21.08 -1.92 5.67
CA VAL A 304 -19.71 -1.87 5.17
C VAL A 304 -18.97 -0.65 5.70
N VAL A 305 -19.62 0.52 5.77
CA VAL A 305 -18.99 1.73 6.32
C VAL A 305 -18.59 1.55 7.79
N ARG A 306 -19.38 0.82 8.59
CA ARG A 306 -19.08 0.58 10.02
C ARG A 306 -17.89 -0.34 10.25
N MET A 307 -17.52 -1.16 9.28
CA MET A 307 -16.36 -2.05 9.36
C MET A 307 -15.06 -1.42 8.82
N ILE A 308 -15.14 -0.23 8.20
CA ILE A 308 -14.00 0.51 7.66
C ILE A 308 -13.35 1.36 8.76
N VAL A 309 -12.02 1.30 8.85
CA VAL A 309 -11.20 2.21 9.65
C VAL A 309 -10.08 2.80 8.81
N GLY A 310 -9.79 4.08 8.99
CA GLY A 310 -8.61 4.75 8.44
C GLY A 310 -7.62 5.12 9.54
N ALA A 311 -6.32 5.15 9.26
CA ALA A 311 -5.37 5.78 10.16
C ALA A 311 -5.56 7.30 10.18
N VAL A 312 -5.60 7.94 8.99
CA VAL A 312 -5.87 9.37 8.82
C VAL A 312 -7.06 9.65 7.91
N GLU A 313 -7.53 10.89 7.93
CA GLU A 313 -8.53 11.41 7.01
C GLU A 313 -7.99 12.61 6.23
N SER A 314 -8.43 12.78 4.98
CA SER A 314 -8.10 13.96 4.17
C SER A 314 -9.26 14.38 3.27
N PRO A 315 -9.34 15.66 2.86
CA PRO A 315 -10.34 16.11 1.91
C PRO A 315 -9.97 15.77 0.46
N LEU A 316 -10.99 15.77 -0.40
CA LEU A 316 -10.80 16.08 -1.83
C LEU A 316 -10.72 17.60 -1.98
N LEU A 317 -9.90 18.08 -2.90
CA LEU A 317 -9.60 19.50 -3.04
C LEU A 317 -10.08 20.06 -4.38
N LYS A 318 -10.42 21.35 -4.38
CA LYS A 318 -10.67 22.15 -5.58
C LYS A 318 -9.80 23.40 -5.57
N ALA A 319 -9.38 23.85 -6.75
CA ALA A 319 -8.53 25.03 -6.88
C ALA A 319 -9.31 26.31 -6.56
N VAL A 320 -8.64 27.24 -5.87
CA VAL A 320 -9.06 28.63 -5.70
C VAL A 320 -7.84 29.55 -5.89
N GLU A 321 -8.06 30.85 -5.96
CA GLU A 321 -6.97 31.81 -5.85
C GLU A 321 -6.20 31.60 -4.53
N GLY A 322 -4.88 31.56 -4.60
CA GLY A 322 -4.01 31.37 -3.43
C GLY A 322 -3.83 29.94 -2.92
N GLY A 323 -4.50 28.93 -3.50
CA GLY A 323 -4.28 27.53 -3.14
C GLY A 323 -5.44 26.58 -3.43
N TRP A 324 -5.72 25.72 -2.46
CA TRP A 324 -6.73 24.66 -2.55
C TRP A 324 -7.70 24.72 -1.37
N ILE A 325 -8.98 24.46 -1.60
CA ILE A 325 -9.97 24.30 -0.51
C ILE A 325 -10.65 22.94 -0.62
N GLN A 326 -11.28 22.50 0.46
CA GLN A 326 -12.11 21.30 0.43
C GLN A 326 -13.21 21.43 -0.63
N ARG A 327 -13.37 20.37 -1.42
CA ARG A 327 -14.33 20.28 -2.51
C ARG A 327 -15.75 20.13 -2.00
#